data_AF-W5MGR8-F1
#
_entry.id   AF-W5MGR8-F1
#
_cell.length_a   1.000
_cell.length_b   1.000
_cell.length_c   1.000
_cell.angle_alpha   90.00
_cell.angle_beta   90.00
_cell.angle_gamma   90.00
#
_symmetry.space_group_name_H-M   'P 1'
#
loop_
_entity.id
_entity.type
_entity.pdbx_description
1 polymer ?
#
loop_
_entity_poly.entity_id
_entity_poly.type
_entity_poly.pdbx_seq_one_letter_code
_entity_poly.pdbx_strand_id
1 'polypeptide(L)'
;MSDLEGLMERLEKAVIRLESVSSKLQRSPLTEDNIVNGLNGGVPPSLEAFDILLTSVVTRYLKNSRDIGEDVEKHAEMVNAAFQVQRSFLKLASLHQQPPEVGCTISLINILLKMR
;
A
#
# COMPACT_ATOMS: atom_id res chain seq x y z
N MET A 1 15.90 40.51 7.42
CA MET A 1 15.13 40.26 6.18
C MET A 1 15.84 39.27 5.26
N SER A 2 17.18 39.29 5.18
CA SER A 2 18.00 38.43 4.32
C SER A 2 17.90 36.91 4.58
N ASP A 3 17.54 36.47 5.80
CA ASP A 3 17.44 35.04 6.11
C ASP A 3 16.23 34.37 5.44
N LEU A 4 15.13 35.10 5.28
CA LEU A 4 13.92 34.59 4.62
C LEU A 4 14.15 34.42 3.11
N GLU A 5 14.84 35.38 2.50
CA GLU A 5 15.24 35.34 1.09
C GLU A 5 16.20 34.17 0.83
N GLY A 6 17.17 33.95 1.72
CA GLY A 6 18.10 32.81 1.60
C GLY A 6 17.42 31.44 1.77
N LEU A 7 16.37 31.35 2.60
CA LEU A 7 15.55 30.13 2.73
C LEU A 7 14.71 29.89 1.46
N MET A 8 14.11 30.94 0.90
CA MET A 8 13.31 30.87 -0.32
C MET A 8 14.15 30.40 -1.51
N GLU A 9 15.34 30.98 -1.69
CA GLU A 9 16.26 30.60 -2.77
C GLU A 9 16.70 29.13 -2.67
N ARG A 10 16.97 28.65 -1.45
CA ARG A 10 17.32 27.24 -1.22
C ARG A 10 16.15 26.30 -1.49
N LEU A 11 14.94 26.71 -1.12
CA LEU A 11 13.74 25.92 -1.38
C LEU A 11 13.47 25.83 -2.88
N GLU A 12 13.57 26.95 -3.60
CA GLU A 12 13.40 26.99 -5.05
C GLU A 12 14.44 26.10 -5.76
N LYS A 13 15.72 26.18 -5.35
CA LYS A 13 16.77 25.28 -5.85
C LYS A 13 16.48 23.80 -5.55
N ALA A 14 15.92 23.48 -4.39
CA ALA A 14 15.55 22.12 -4.03
C ALA A 14 14.37 21.61 -4.87
N VAL A 15 13.35 22.45 -5.09
CA VAL A 15 12.16 22.15 -5.90
C VAL A 15 12.55 21.91 -7.36
N ILE A 16 13.34 22.78 -7.97
CA ILE A 16 13.81 22.62 -9.36
C ILE A 16 14.56 21.29 -9.55
N ARG A 17 15.42 20.93 -8.58
CA ARG A 17 16.13 19.65 -8.60
C ARG A 17 15.17 18.46 -8.48
N LEU A 18 14.16 18.56 -7.63
CA LEU A 18 13.17 17.50 -7.42
C LEU A 18 12.29 17.31 -8.67
N GLU A 19 11.85 18.40 -9.29
CA GLU A 19 11.09 18.40 -10.54
C GLU A 19 11.90 17.81 -11.70
N SER A 20 13.20 18.14 -11.79
CA SER A 20 14.11 17.54 -12.79
C SER A 20 14.26 16.03 -12.62
N VAL A 21 14.38 15.53 -11.38
CA VAL A 21 14.46 14.09 -11.09
C VAL A 21 13.13 13.40 -11.40
N SER A 22 12.00 13.99 -11.00
CA SER A 22 10.65 13.48 -11.30
C SER A 22 10.39 13.36 -12.80
N SER A 23 10.77 14.38 -13.57
CA SER A 23 10.60 14.41 -15.03
C SER A 23 11.42 13.35 -15.76
N LYS A 24 12.61 13.01 -15.24
CA LYS A 24 13.48 11.96 -15.78
C LYS A 24 12.91 10.57 -15.52
N LEU A 25 12.28 10.37 -14.36
CA LEU A 25 11.63 9.11 -14.01
C LEU A 25 10.44 8.81 -14.92
N GLN A 26 9.65 9.82 -15.29
CA GLN A 26 8.48 9.64 -16.16
C GLN A 26 8.83 9.35 -17.64
N ARG A 27 10.08 9.56 -18.06
CA ARG A 27 10.49 9.45 -19.48
C ARG A 27 11.27 8.17 -19.81
N SER A 28 11.59 7.33 -18.84
CA SER A 28 12.36 6.10 -19.12
C SER A 28 11.43 4.95 -19.55
N PRO A 29 11.52 4.46 -20.80
CA PRO A 29 10.87 3.22 -21.20
C PRO A 29 11.76 2.05 -20.77
N LEU A 30 11.18 1.15 -19.97
CA LEU A 30 11.55 -0.28 -19.88
C LEU A 30 13.04 -0.59 -19.69
N THR A 31 13.45 -0.80 -18.44
CA THR A 31 14.48 -1.80 -18.13
C THR A 31 14.15 -2.42 -16.78
N GLU A 32 14.10 -3.75 -16.79
CA GLU A 32 14.12 -4.66 -15.64
C GLU A 32 15.17 -4.24 -14.57
N ASP A 33 14.94 -4.69 -13.34
CA ASP A 33 15.90 -4.65 -12.22
C ASP A 33 16.12 -3.32 -11.48
N ASN A 34 15.04 -2.71 -10.95
CA ASN A 34 15.16 -1.91 -9.73
C ASN A 34 13.95 -2.08 -8.81
N ILE A 35 13.94 -3.18 -8.06
CA ILE A 35 13.00 -3.48 -6.96
C ILE A 35 13.42 -2.74 -5.68
N VAL A 36 13.71 -1.44 -5.78
CA VAL A 36 14.01 -0.63 -4.60
C VAL A 36 13.25 0.69 -4.70
N ASN A 37 12.24 0.80 -3.84
CA ASN A 37 11.33 1.93 -3.66
C ASN A 37 10.30 2.18 -4.76
N GLY A 38 9.11 1.59 -4.60
CA GLY A 38 7.85 2.34 -4.36
C GLY A 38 7.44 3.47 -5.29
N LEU A 39 8.03 3.59 -6.48
CA LEU A 39 7.82 4.72 -7.40
C LEU A 39 7.56 4.26 -8.84
N ASN A 40 7.15 3.00 -9.03
CA ASN A 40 6.38 2.60 -10.18
C ASN A 40 4.94 2.52 -9.70
N GLY A 41 4.06 3.38 -10.21
CA GLY A 41 2.63 3.44 -9.84
C GLY A 41 1.81 2.19 -10.16
N GLY A 42 2.46 1.04 -10.32
CA GLY A 42 1.86 -0.28 -10.42
C GLY A 42 1.52 -0.86 -9.05
N VAL A 43 0.67 -1.89 -9.08
CA VAL A 43 0.29 -2.66 -7.89
C VAL A 43 1.54 -3.41 -7.37
N PRO A 44 1.85 -3.35 -6.06
CA PRO A 44 2.97 -4.11 -5.49
C PRO A 44 2.82 -5.61 -5.79
N PRO A 45 3.91 -6.35 -6.12
CA PRO A 45 3.83 -7.77 -6.44
C PRO A 45 3.15 -8.62 -5.35
N SER A 46 3.33 -8.25 -4.08
CA SER A 46 2.66 -8.90 -2.95
C SER A 46 1.15 -8.70 -2.97
N LEU A 47 0.68 -7.51 -3.38
CA LEU A 47 -0.74 -7.18 -3.46
C LEU A 47 -1.39 -7.86 -4.69
N GLU A 48 -0.66 -7.96 -5.80
CA GLU A 48 -1.11 -8.70 -6.99
C GLU A 48 -1.27 -10.20 -6.70
N ALA A 49 -0.27 -10.82 -6.07
CA ALA A 49 -0.38 -12.22 -5.65
C ALA A 49 -1.54 -12.46 -4.67
N PHE A 50 -1.80 -11.51 -3.77
CA PHE A 50 -2.94 -11.57 -2.86
C PHE A 50 -4.28 -11.44 -3.60
N ASP A 51 -4.38 -10.54 -4.59
CA ASP A 51 -5.57 -10.37 -5.42
C ASP A 51 -5.91 -11.61 -6.24
N ILE A 52 -4.89 -12.33 -6.74
CA ILE A 52 -5.07 -13.64 -7.39
C ILE A 52 -5.67 -14.64 -6.40
N LEU A 53 -5.21 -14.66 -5.14
CA LEU A 53 -5.75 -15.52 -4.10
C LEU A 53 -7.23 -15.22 -3.80
N LEU A 54 -7.59 -13.94 -3.73
CA LEU A 54 -8.97 -13.50 -3.49
C LEU A 54 -9.92 -13.88 -4.65
N THR A 55 -9.48 -13.63 -5.88
CA THR A 55 -10.29 -13.87 -7.09
C THR A 55 -10.41 -15.34 -7.45
N SER A 56 -9.46 -16.18 -7.01
CA SER A 56 -9.49 -17.63 -7.26
C SER A 56 -10.05 -18.41 -6.07
N VAL A 57 -9.24 -18.62 -5.04
CA VAL A 57 -9.51 -19.59 -3.98
C VAL A 57 -10.59 -19.09 -3.03
N VAL A 58 -10.53 -17.81 -2.64
CA VAL A 58 -11.51 -17.22 -1.73
C VAL A 58 -12.88 -17.11 -2.42
N THR A 59 -12.93 -16.76 -3.70
CA THR A 59 -14.18 -16.75 -4.46
C THR A 59 -14.84 -18.13 -4.50
N ARG A 60 -14.06 -19.21 -4.70
CA ARG A 60 -14.58 -20.58 -4.65
C ARG A 60 -15.05 -20.97 -3.25
N TYR A 61 -14.29 -20.60 -2.22
CA TYR A 61 -14.68 -20.79 -0.82
C TYR A 61 -16.04 -20.12 -0.53
N LEU A 62 -16.20 -18.85 -0.90
CA LEU A 62 -17.45 -18.10 -0.69
C LEU A 62 -18.63 -18.72 -1.42
N LYS A 63 -18.42 -19.15 -2.67
CA LYS A 63 -19.45 -19.85 -3.43
C LYS A 63 -19.89 -21.13 -2.69
N ASN A 64 -18.95 -21.99 -2.33
CA ASN A 64 -19.26 -23.25 -1.65
C ASN A 64 -19.92 -23.01 -0.28
N SER A 65 -19.50 -21.98 0.46
CA SER A 65 -20.11 -21.60 1.73
C SER A 65 -21.55 -21.12 1.57
N ARG A 66 -21.86 -20.39 0.49
CA ARG A 66 -23.22 -20.00 0.14
C ARG A 66 -24.09 -21.19 -0.27
N ASP A 67 -23.51 -22.14 -1.00
CA ASP A 67 -24.22 -23.38 -1.37
C ASP A 67 -24.60 -24.22 -0.13
N ILE A 68 -23.84 -24.11 0.97
CA ILE A 68 -24.16 -24.74 2.27
C ILE A 68 -25.19 -23.90 3.06
N GLY A 69 -25.04 -22.58 3.06
CA GLY A 69 -25.98 -21.64 3.69
C GLY A 69 -25.82 -21.48 5.21
N GLU A 70 -26.84 -20.87 5.82
CA GLU A 70 -26.98 -20.66 7.27
C GLU A 70 -25.75 -20.00 7.92
N ASP A 71 -25.22 -20.61 8.99
CA ASP A 71 -24.10 -20.07 9.74
C ASP A 71 -22.76 -20.23 9.00
N VAL A 72 -22.68 -21.18 8.06
CA VAL A 72 -21.50 -21.36 7.21
C VAL A 72 -21.36 -20.21 6.23
N GLU A 73 -22.45 -19.77 5.62
CA GLU A 73 -22.46 -18.57 4.77
C GLU A 73 -22.10 -17.32 5.57
N LYS A 74 -22.75 -17.08 6.71
CA LYS A 74 -22.48 -15.91 7.57
C LYS A 74 -21.01 -15.86 8.00
N HIS A 75 -20.44 -16.99 8.41
CA HIS A 75 -19.03 -17.03 8.79
C HIS A 75 -18.12 -16.74 7.59
N ALA A 76 -18.45 -17.26 6.41
CA ALA A 76 -17.67 -16.98 5.20
C ALA A 76 -17.68 -15.49 4.82
N GLU A 77 -18.79 -14.77 5.05
CA GLU A 77 -18.83 -13.32 4.89
C GLU A 77 -17.90 -12.59 5.86
N MET A 78 -17.84 -13.01 7.13
CA MET A 78 -16.89 -12.45 8.11
C MET A 78 -15.44 -12.70 7.69
N VAL A 79 -15.14 -13.90 7.19
CA VAL A 79 -13.81 -14.25 6.67
C VAL A 79 -13.46 -13.40 5.45
N ASN A 80 -14.40 -13.18 4.53
CA ASN A 80 -14.19 -12.28 3.40
C ASN A 80 -13.89 -10.84 3.85
N ALA A 81 -14.63 -10.32 4.82
CA ALA A 81 -14.36 -8.99 5.40
C ALA A 81 -12.94 -8.91 5.99
N ALA A 82 -12.49 -9.95 6.69
CA ALA A 82 -11.12 -10.02 7.21
C ALA A 82 -10.07 -10.00 6.09
N PHE A 83 -10.31 -10.72 4.98
CA PHE A 83 -9.43 -10.67 3.81
C PHE A 83 -9.36 -9.27 3.16
N GLN A 84 -10.47 -8.51 3.12
CA GLN A 84 -10.46 -7.12 2.62
C GLN A 84 -9.65 -6.19 3.53
N VAL A 85 -9.74 -6.38 4.85
CA VAL A 85 -8.91 -5.67 5.83
C VAL A 85 -7.43 -6.02 5.62
N GLN A 86 -7.09 -7.31 5.49
CA GLN A 86 -5.71 -7.74 5.23
C GLN A 86 -5.16 -7.18 3.91
N ARG A 87 -5.96 -7.14 2.84
CA ARG A 87 -5.58 -6.52 1.57
C ARG A 87 -5.21 -5.05 1.75
N SER A 88 -6.05 -4.31 2.48
CA SER A 88 -5.85 -2.89 2.77
C SER A 88 -4.60 -2.66 3.62
N PHE A 89 -4.35 -3.54 4.60
CA PHE A 89 -3.12 -3.53 5.39
C PHE A 89 -1.89 -3.80 4.53
N LEU A 90 -1.94 -4.81 3.66
CA LEU A 90 -0.82 -5.17 2.79
C LEU A 90 -0.46 -4.02 1.84
N LYS A 91 -1.48 -3.35 1.29
CA LYS A 91 -1.28 -2.11 0.52
C LYS A 91 -0.59 -1.04 1.37
N LEU A 92 -1.07 -0.81 2.58
CA LEU A 92 -0.47 0.19 3.47
C LEU A 92 0.99 -0.13 3.80
N ALA A 93 1.28 -1.37 4.15
CA ALA A 93 2.63 -1.87 4.45
C ALA A 93 3.56 -1.78 3.23
N SER A 94 3.06 -1.99 2.02
CA SER A 94 3.88 -1.84 0.79
C SER A 94 4.32 -0.40 0.52
N LEU A 95 3.63 0.58 1.10
CA LEU A 95 3.87 2.01 0.88
C LEU A 95 4.65 2.68 2.03
N HIS A 96 4.87 1.97 3.15
CA HIS A 96 5.44 2.56 4.36
C HIS A 96 6.56 1.68 4.93
N GLN A 97 7.54 2.32 5.58
CA GLN A 97 8.57 1.61 6.34
C GLN A 97 7.98 1.02 7.62
N GLN A 98 8.56 -0.08 8.09
CA GLN A 98 8.19 -0.69 9.36
C GLN A 98 8.37 0.33 10.51
N PRO A 99 7.36 0.53 11.37
CA PRO A 99 7.50 1.41 12.52
C PRO A 99 8.49 0.83 13.55
N PRO A 100 9.22 1.68 14.30
CA PRO A 100 10.13 1.23 15.35
C PRO A 100 9.38 0.49 16.47
N GLU A 101 10.02 -0.54 17.05
CA GLU A 101 9.41 -1.48 18.02
C GLU A 101 8.98 -0.83 19.35
N VAL A 102 9.56 0.32 19.70
CA VAL A 102 9.35 1.00 20.99
C VAL A 102 7.99 1.73 20.98
N GLY A 103 6.93 0.99 21.36
CA GLY A 103 5.54 1.48 21.38
C GLY A 103 4.54 0.62 20.58
N CYS A 104 4.82 -0.68 20.46
CA CYS A 104 4.19 -1.65 19.55
C CYS A 104 2.64 -1.69 19.51
N THR A 105 1.93 -1.26 20.55
CA THR A 105 0.45 -1.23 20.54
C THR A 105 -0.14 0.02 19.89
N ILE A 106 0.47 1.20 20.08
CA ILE A 106 -0.05 2.48 19.54
C ILE A 106 0.19 2.55 18.03
N SER A 107 1.31 2.01 17.55
CA SER A 107 1.66 2.01 16.12
C SER A 107 0.76 1.10 15.29
N LEU A 108 0.43 -0.12 15.77
CA LEU A 108 -0.54 -0.98 15.09
C LEU A 108 -1.95 -0.36 15.10
N ILE A 109 -2.39 0.21 16.22
CA ILE A 109 -3.68 0.90 16.30
C ILE A 109 -3.73 2.10 15.33
N ASN A 110 -2.67 2.89 15.18
CA ASN A 110 -2.63 4.00 14.23
C ASN A 110 -2.63 3.54 12.76
N ILE A 111 -1.98 2.41 12.46
CA ILE A 111 -2.03 1.78 11.13
C ILE A 111 -3.45 1.28 10.85
N LEU A 112 -4.10 0.63 11.82
CA LEU A 112 -5.48 0.15 11.71
C LEU A 112 -6.53 1.29 11.68
N LEU A 113 -6.31 2.39 12.41
CA LEU A 113 -7.16 3.58 12.38
C LEU A 113 -7.09 4.31 11.03
N LYS A 114 -5.93 4.26 10.34
CA LYS A 114 -5.79 4.75 8.96
C LYS A 114 -6.49 3.88 7.90
N MET A 115 -6.97 2.68 8.28
CA MET A 115 -7.70 1.78 7.39
C MET A 115 -9.23 1.90 7.51
N ARG A 116 -9.74 2.66 8.48
CA ARG A 116 -11.17 2.97 8.62
C ARG A 116 -11.50 4.28 7.91
#